data_AF-A0A8J8SGQ9-F1
#
_entry.id   AF-A0A8J8SGQ9-F1
#
_cell.length_a   1.000
_cell.length_b   1.000
_cell.length_c   1.000
_cell.angle_alpha   90.00
_cell.angle_beta   90.00
_cell.angle_gamma   90.00
#
_symmetry.space_group_name_H-M   'P 1'
#
loop_
_entity.id
_entity.type
_entity.pdbx_description
1 polymer ?
#
loop_
_entity_poly.entity_id
_entity_poly.type
_entity_poly.pdbx_seq_one_letter_code
_entity_poly.pdbx_strand_id
1 'polypeptide(L)'
;MSIVLIGGHDRMHREYKTVCKKAGHKLKVFTQMTAGLSKSIGNPDALLIFTSTVSHKMVNIANKEAKRKNIPVVRCHSSSIQALNNSIRSIESIR
;
A
#
# COMPACT_ATOMS: atom_id res chain seq x y z
N MET A 1 -5.89 10.65 -4.97
CA MET A 1 -5.21 9.53 -5.67
C MET A 1 -5.80 8.20 -5.23
N SER A 2 -5.47 7.13 -5.93
CA SER A 2 -5.70 5.74 -5.57
C SER A 2 -4.38 5.11 -5.12
N ILE A 3 -4.35 4.62 -3.88
CA ILE A 3 -3.17 4.00 -3.27
C ILE A 3 -3.54 2.56 -2.90
N VAL A 4 -2.61 1.64 -3.15
CA VAL A 4 -2.71 0.27 -2.67
C VAL A 4 -1.67 0.07 -1.57
N LEU A 5 -2.14 -0.27 -0.37
CA LEU A 5 -1.30 -0.65 0.77
C LEU A 5 -1.21 -2.19 0.85
N ILE A 6 0.02 -2.71 0.88
CA ILE A 6 0.34 -4.12 1.07
C ILE A 6 1.04 -4.30 2.43
N GLY A 7 0.53 -5.19 3.27
CA GLY A 7 0.97 -5.37 4.65
C GLY A 7 0.11 -4.58 5.65
N GLY A 8 0.58 -4.49 6.88
CA GLY A 8 -0.15 -3.93 8.02
C GLY A 8 -0.98 -4.97 8.77
N HIS A 9 -1.69 -4.51 9.80
CA HIS A 9 -2.50 -5.38 10.65
C HIS A 9 -3.98 -5.35 10.27
N ASP A 10 -4.65 -6.50 10.26
CA ASP A 10 -6.09 -6.62 9.94
C ASP A 10 -6.96 -5.70 10.80
N ARG A 11 -6.63 -5.60 12.10
CA ARG A 11 -7.35 -4.72 13.05
C ARG A 11 -7.22 -3.23 12.72
N MET A 12 -6.20 -2.82 11.97
CA MET A 12 -5.93 -1.43 11.61
C MET A 12 -6.48 -1.04 10.23
N HIS A 13 -7.17 -1.96 9.54
CA HIS A 13 -7.65 -1.73 8.17
C HIS A 13 -8.54 -0.49 8.07
N ARG A 14 -9.44 -0.29 9.04
CA ARG A 14 -10.38 0.85 9.04
C ARG A 14 -9.64 2.16 9.28
N GLU A 15 -8.65 2.14 10.16
CA GLU A 15 -7.82 3.27 10.55
C GLU A 15 -6.95 3.72 9.37
N TYR A 16 -6.28 2.79 8.69
CA TYR A 16 -5.50 3.10 7.48
C TYR A 16 -6.36 3.77 6.41
N LYS A 17 -7.56 3.22 6.15
CA LYS A 17 -8.51 3.80 5.20
C LYS A 17 -8.98 5.19 5.63
N THR A 18 -9.27 5.37 6.92
CA THR A 18 -9.74 6.65 7.47
C THR A 18 -8.68 7.72 7.31
N VAL A 19 -7.44 7.41 7.66
CA VAL A 19 -6.29 8.34 7.55
C VAL A 19 -6.06 8.75 6.10
N CYS A 20 -6.04 7.78 5.18
CA CYS A 20 -5.86 8.07 3.77
C CYS A 20 -7.03 8.86 3.17
N LYS A 21 -8.27 8.57 3.60
CA LYS A 21 -9.46 9.35 3.20
C LYS A 21 -9.40 10.80 3.70
N LYS A 22 -8.91 11.04 4.92
CA LYS A 22 -8.69 12.39 5.46
C LYS A 22 -7.66 13.18 4.64
N ALA A 23 -6.67 12.51 4.06
CA ALA A 23 -5.74 13.09 3.09
C ALA A 23 -6.32 13.22 1.66
N GLY A 24 -7.61 12.98 1.44
CA GLY A 24 -8.23 13.10 0.11
C GLY A 24 -7.85 11.97 -0.86
N HIS A 25 -7.49 10.80 -0.35
CA HIS A 25 -7.07 9.65 -1.17
C HIS A 25 -7.94 8.41 -0.93
N LYS A 26 -8.03 7.56 -1.96
CA LYS A 26 -8.69 6.26 -1.91
C LYS A 26 -7.65 5.20 -1.58
N LEU A 27 -7.90 4.40 -0.54
CA LEU A 27 -6.98 3.34 -0.11
C LEU A 27 -7.61 1.94 -0.27
N LYS A 28 -6.91 1.07 -0.99
CA LYS A 28 -7.12 -0.38 -0.95
C LYS A 28 -6.04 -0.99 -0.07
N VAL A 29 -6.40 -1.91 0.83
CA VAL A 29 -5.45 -2.51 1.78
C VAL A 29 -5.50 -4.02 1.63
N PHE A 30 -4.33 -4.65 1.56
CA PHE A 30 -4.12 -6.09 1.59
C PHE A 30 -3.13 -6.43 2.70
N THR A 31 -3.66 -6.80 3.85
CA THR A 31 -2.92 -7.25 5.03
C THR A 31 -2.56 -8.74 4.96
N GLN A 32 -3.34 -9.52 4.20
CA GLN A 32 -3.17 -10.96 4.01
C GLN A 32 -3.05 -11.32 2.53
N MET A 33 -2.53 -12.51 2.24
CA MET A 33 -2.51 -13.04 0.88
C MET A 33 -3.93 -13.37 0.43
N THR A 34 -4.34 -12.84 -0.72
CA THR A 34 -5.64 -13.14 -1.34
C THR A 34 -5.46 -13.86 -2.66
N ALA A 35 -6.41 -14.74 -3.00
CA ALA A 35 -6.49 -15.31 -4.34
C ALA A 35 -6.56 -14.18 -5.38
N GLY A 36 -5.66 -14.21 -6.36
CA GLY A 36 -5.59 -13.17 -7.40
C GLY A 36 -5.13 -11.79 -6.90
N LEU A 37 -4.24 -11.72 -5.89
CA LEU A 37 -3.64 -10.45 -5.44
C LEU A 37 -3.10 -9.60 -6.61
N SER A 38 -2.41 -10.22 -7.58
CA SER A 38 -1.86 -9.52 -8.75
C SER A 38 -2.92 -8.78 -9.56
N LYS A 39 -4.05 -9.43 -9.84
CA LYS A 39 -5.20 -8.82 -10.53
C LYS A 39 -5.84 -7.75 -9.65
N SER A 40 -5.97 -8.04 -8.36
CA SER A 40 -6.63 -7.17 -7.38
C SER A 40 -5.87 -5.87 -7.11
N ILE A 41 -4.55 -5.83 -7.32
CA ILE A 41 -3.77 -4.58 -7.24
C ILE A 41 -4.31 -3.53 -8.22
N GLY A 42 -4.74 -3.93 -9.43
CA GLY A 42 -5.26 -2.99 -10.43
C GLY A 42 -4.17 -2.05 -10.96
N ASN A 43 -4.51 -0.79 -11.22
CA ASN A 43 -3.59 0.25 -11.72
C ASN A 43 -3.65 1.52 -10.84
N PRO A 44 -3.18 1.45 -9.58
CA PRO A 44 -3.18 2.59 -8.67
C PRO A 44 -2.13 3.63 -9.06
N ASP A 45 -2.27 4.84 -8.52
CA ASP A 45 -1.27 5.90 -8.65
C ASP A 45 0.02 5.54 -7.90
N ALA A 46 -0.07 4.78 -6.79
CA ALA A 46 1.09 4.32 -6.03
C ALA A 46 0.83 3.02 -5.25
N LEU A 47 1.91 2.27 -5.02
CA LEU A 47 1.95 1.12 -4.11
C LEU A 47 2.74 1.48 -2.85
N LEU A 48 2.13 1.28 -1.69
CA LEU A 48 2.79 1.38 -0.39
C LEU A 48 2.95 -0.02 0.21
N ILE A 49 4.14 -0.38 0.65
CA ILE A 49 4.43 -1.70 1.21
C ILE A 49 4.98 -1.54 2.63
N PHE A 50 4.28 -2.12 3.61
CA PHE A 50 4.77 -2.27 4.98
C PHE A 50 5.62 -3.52 5.12
N THR A 51 6.94 -3.36 5.09
CA THR A 51 7.88 -4.49 4.94
C THR A 51 8.01 -5.37 6.18
N SER A 52 7.70 -4.87 7.39
CA SER A 52 7.74 -5.67 8.64
C SER A 52 6.56 -6.65 8.80
N THR A 53 5.45 -6.41 8.11
CA THR A 53 4.16 -7.09 8.37
C THR A 53 3.63 -7.81 7.14
N VAL A 54 4.43 -7.91 6.08
CA VAL A 54 4.04 -8.49 4.80
C VAL A 54 4.85 -9.74 4.52
N SER A 55 4.21 -10.77 3.96
CA SER A 55 4.93 -11.96 3.51
C SER A 55 5.80 -11.66 2.27
N HIS A 56 6.96 -12.30 2.16
CA HIS A 56 7.82 -12.19 0.98
C HIS A 56 7.08 -12.49 -0.33
N LYS A 57 6.15 -13.46 -0.31
CA LYS A 57 5.33 -13.81 -1.48
C LYS A 57 4.46 -12.63 -1.93
N MET A 58 3.83 -11.91 -1.01
CA MET A 58 3.04 -10.72 -1.34
C MET A 58 3.91 -9.58 -1.87
N VAL A 59 5.10 -9.36 -1.28
CA VAL A 59 6.07 -8.36 -1.77
C VAL A 59 6.51 -8.67 -3.20
N ASN A 60 6.81 -9.93 -3.50
CA ASN A 60 7.22 -10.35 -4.84
C ASN A 60 6.11 -10.10 -5.88
N ILE A 61 4.86 -10.42 -5.54
CA ILE A 61 3.71 -10.14 -6.42
C ILE A 61 3.54 -8.63 -6.62
N ALA A 62 3.58 -7.85 -5.53
CA ALA A 62 3.42 -6.40 -5.59
C ALA A 62 4.51 -5.73 -6.44
N ASN A 63 5.79 -6.09 -6.23
CA ASN A 63 6.90 -5.56 -7.02
C ASN A 63 6.81 -5.97 -8.50
N LYS A 64 6.41 -7.21 -8.79
CA LYS A 64 6.26 -7.68 -10.18
C LYS A 64 5.16 -6.90 -10.90
N GLU A 65 4.02 -6.69 -10.26
CA GLU A 65 2.92 -5.91 -10.83
C GLU A 65 3.27 -4.42 -10.95
N ALA A 66 3.97 -3.85 -9.96
CA ALA A 66 4.43 -2.47 -10.01
C ALA A 66 5.36 -2.24 -11.21
N LYS A 67 6.37 -3.11 -11.38
CA LYS A 67 7.31 -3.02 -12.50
C LYS A 67 6.60 -3.17 -13.85
N ARG A 68 5.65 -4.10 -13.95
CA ARG A 68 4.89 -4.36 -15.19
C ARG A 68 4.06 -3.16 -15.63
N LYS A 69 3.52 -2.39 -14.69
CA LYS A 69 2.61 -1.25 -14.94
C LYS A 69 3.27 0.11 -14.73
N ASN A 70 4.57 0.12 -14.43
CA ASN A 70 5.33 1.33 -14.08
C ASN A 70 4.70 2.14 -12.92
N ILE A 71 4.21 1.44 -11.88
CA ILE A 71 3.62 2.07 -10.69
C ILE A 71 4.73 2.39 -9.70
N PRO A 72 4.81 3.63 -9.17
CA PRO A 72 5.79 3.97 -8.14
C PRO A 72 5.51 3.19 -6.84
N VAL A 73 6.59 2.68 -6.23
CA VAL A 73 6.54 1.88 -5.01
C VAL A 73 7.24 2.62 -3.87
N VAL A 74 6.52 2.85 -2.78
CA VAL A 74 7.07 3.33 -1.52
C VAL A 74 7.10 2.18 -0.53
N ARG A 75 8.23 2.01 0.14
CA ARG A 75 8.42 0.99 1.17
C ARG A 75 8.58 1.66 2.52
N CYS A 76 7.89 1.15 3.52
CA CYS A 76 8.04 1.60 4.89
C CYS A 76 8.18 0.38 5.81
N HIS A 77 9.12 0.43 6.76
CA HIS A 77 9.31 -0.67 7.68
C HIS A 77 8.20 -0.73 8.74
N SER A 78 7.80 0.42 9.31
CA SER A 78 6.74 0.49 10.32
C SER A 78 5.35 0.46 9.68
N SER A 79 4.41 -0.26 10.28
CA SER A 79 3.00 -0.29 9.89
C SER A 79 2.10 0.62 10.73
N SER A 80 2.68 1.58 11.46
CA SER A 80 1.92 2.53 12.28
C SER A 80 1.14 3.56 11.44
N ILE A 81 0.17 4.24 12.07
CA ILE A 81 -0.55 5.35 11.44
C ILE A 81 0.39 6.52 11.10
N GLN A 82 1.36 6.82 11.97
CA GLN A 82 2.33 7.87 11.69
C GLN A 82 3.20 7.52 10.48
N ALA A 83 3.64 6.27 10.38
CA ALA A 83 4.39 5.78 9.23
C ALA A 83 3.57 5.86 7.92
N LEU A 84 2.27 5.53 7.98
CA LEU A 84 1.35 5.71 6.86
C LEU A 84 1.26 7.18 6.42
N ASN A 85 1.05 8.10 7.37
CA ASN A 85 0.95 9.53 7.08
C ASN A 85 2.21 10.08 6.41
N ASN A 86 3.38 9.73 6.94
CA ASN A 86 4.66 10.15 6.37
C ASN A 86 4.83 9.60 4.95
N SER A 87 4.47 8.32 4.75
CA SER A 87 4.57 7.68 3.43
C SER A 87 3.61 8.30 2.41
N ILE A 88 2.40 8.68 2.82
CA ILE A 88 1.44 9.39 1.95
C ILE A 88 2.02 10.73 1.50
N ARG A 89 2.59 11.52 2.42
CA ARG A 89 3.24 12.79 2.09
C ARG A 89 4.40 12.61 1.10
N SER A 90 5.19 11.54 1.27
CA SER A 90 6.25 11.21 0.30
C SER A 90 5.69 10.87 -1.08
N ILE A 91 4.56 10.15 -1.16
CA ILE A 91 3.88 9.85 -2.43
C ILE A 91 3.37 11.13 -3.10
N GLU A 92 2.80 12.06 -2.33
CA GLU A 92 2.34 13.35 -2.84
C GLU A 92 3.49 14.18 -3.44
N SER A 93 4.70 14.09 -2.87
CA SER A 93 5.89 14.79 -3.35
C SER A 93 6.54 14.19 -4.59
N ILE A 94 6.21 12.94 -4.96
CA ILE A 94 6.71 12.29 -6.19
C ILE A 94 5.91 12.75 -7.42
N ARG A 95 4.81 13.46 -7.18
CA ARG A 95 3.87 13.93 -8.18
C ARG A 95 4.25 15.28 -8.78
#